data_AF-A0A831NP19-F1
#
_entry.id   AF-A0A831NP19-F1
#
_cell.length_a   1.000
_cell.length_b   1.000
_cell.length_c   1.000
_cell.angle_alpha   90.00
_cell.angle_beta   90.00
_cell.angle_gamma   90.00
#
_symmetry.space_group_name_H-M   'P 1'
#
loop_
_entity.id
_entity.type
_entity.pdbx_description
1 polymer ?
#
loop_
_entity_poly.entity_id
_entity_poly.type
_entity_poly.pdbx_seq_one_letter_code
_entity_poly.pdbx_strand_id
1 'polypeptide(L)'
;MLLACLCFPFAQLWSNPVNGLLERIDSGASKKFIIQVKKGQSDFFELDQKGDKVVIRGNNYVNIATGLNWYLKYYAGIHLSWNGMTAKLPESLPKVSTPVRKETNLSLRYDFNYCTYSYTMAFWDWERWEKEIDWMALHGINLPLAVVGQECVWKNMLEKLGYSKEEINKFIAGPAFLAWWAMNNLEGWGGPNPDSWYTQQEALQKKILKRMREYGIEPVFPGYSGMVPHDANKKLGLNVTEPALWNGFTRPAFLLPTDSR
;
A
#
# COMPACT_ATOMS: atom_id res chain seq x y z
N MET A 1 -14.89 -49.70 -4.79
CA MET A 1 -14.78 -48.73 -3.68
C MET A 1 -14.31 -47.40 -4.27
N LEU A 2 -15.23 -46.60 -4.81
CA LEU A 2 -14.90 -45.27 -5.34
C LEU A 2 -14.87 -44.28 -4.17
N LEU A 3 -13.69 -43.75 -3.85
CA LEU A 3 -13.55 -42.60 -2.96
C LEU A 3 -14.00 -41.35 -3.72
N ALA A 4 -15.18 -40.84 -3.37
CA ALA A 4 -15.57 -39.49 -3.75
C ALA A 4 -14.74 -38.49 -2.94
N CYS A 5 -13.77 -37.84 -3.59
CA CYS A 5 -13.11 -36.66 -3.04
C CYS A 5 -14.14 -35.53 -2.97
N LEU A 6 -14.70 -35.30 -1.78
CA LEU A 6 -15.46 -34.10 -1.46
C LEU A 6 -14.48 -32.91 -1.44
N CYS A 7 -14.30 -32.29 -2.60
CA CYS A 7 -13.75 -30.93 -2.66
C CYS A 7 -14.79 -30.00 -2.05
N PHE A 8 -14.60 -29.62 -0.79
CA PHE A 8 -15.31 -28.47 -0.24
C PHE A 8 -14.85 -27.24 -1.03
N PRO A 9 -15.75 -26.53 -1.75
CA PRO A 9 -15.39 -25.22 -2.24
C PRO A 9 -15.21 -24.34 -0.99
N PHE A 10 -14.01 -23.80 -0.81
CA PHE A 10 -13.82 -22.65 0.07
C PHE A 10 -14.70 -21.53 -0.50
N ALA A 11 -15.91 -21.40 0.02
CA ALA A 11 -16.80 -20.30 -0.31
C ALA A 11 -16.12 -19.03 0.22
N GLN A 12 -15.56 -18.24 -0.69
CA GLN A 12 -14.96 -16.95 -0.39
C GLN A 12 -16.08 -15.94 -0.09
N LEU A 13 -16.77 -16.12 1.03
CA LEU A 13 -17.85 -15.27 1.52
C LEU A 13 -17.26 -14.13 2.37
N TRP A 14 -16.61 -13.18 1.72
CA TRP A 14 -16.22 -11.93 2.37
C TRP A 14 -17.09 -10.82 1.84
N SER A 15 -18.24 -10.58 2.49
CA SER A 15 -19.21 -9.59 2.01
C SER A 15 -18.72 -8.13 2.09
N ASN A 16 -17.54 -7.88 2.67
CA ASN A 16 -16.80 -6.61 2.65
C ASN A 16 -15.35 -6.82 3.18
N PRO A 17 -14.40 -5.90 2.92
CA PRO A 17 -12.99 -6.06 3.36
C PRO A 17 -12.79 -6.02 4.89
N VAL A 18 -13.68 -5.37 5.65
CA VAL A 18 -13.59 -5.30 7.11
C VAL A 18 -13.91 -6.66 7.76
N ASN A 19 -14.81 -7.45 7.17
CA ASN A 19 -14.97 -8.84 7.57
C ASN A 19 -13.65 -9.60 7.36
N GLY A 20 -12.98 -9.36 6.22
CA GLY A 20 -11.61 -9.83 5.91
C GLY A 20 -10.63 -9.55 7.04
N LEU A 21 -10.56 -8.28 7.43
CA LEU A 21 -9.72 -7.80 8.51
C LEU A 21 -10.04 -8.49 9.84
N LEU A 22 -11.33 -8.59 10.20
CA LEU A 22 -11.76 -9.20 11.46
C LEU A 22 -11.29 -10.64 11.59
N GLU A 23 -11.41 -11.45 10.54
CA GLU A 23 -10.96 -12.85 10.58
C GLU A 23 -9.43 -12.99 10.59
N ARG A 24 -8.70 -12.01 10.03
CA ARG A 24 -7.24 -11.94 10.16
C ARG A 24 -6.81 -11.52 11.57
N ILE A 25 -7.61 -10.71 12.28
CA ILE A 25 -7.38 -10.36 13.69
C ILE A 25 -7.67 -11.56 14.59
N ASP A 26 -8.84 -12.19 14.42
CA ASP A 26 -9.32 -13.35 15.20
C ASP A 26 -10.33 -14.16 14.37
N SER A 27 -10.03 -15.44 14.10
CA SER A 27 -10.92 -16.31 13.33
C SER A 27 -12.31 -16.42 13.97
N GLY A 28 -13.35 -16.12 13.19
CA GLY A 28 -14.74 -16.07 13.60
C GLY A 28 -15.22 -14.71 14.11
N ALA A 29 -14.33 -13.72 14.27
CA ALA A 29 -14.70 -12.41 14.80
C ALA A 29 -15.71 -11.67 13.92
N SER A 30 -15.72 -11.89 12.61
CA SER A 30 -16.68 -11.22 11.71
C SER A 30 -18.14 -11.48 12.10
N LYS A 31 -18.43 -12.61 12.76
CA LYS A 31 -19.78 -12.96 13.22
C LYS A 31 -20.27 -12.09 14.38
N LYS A 32 -19.34 -11.46 15.14
CA LYS A 32 -19.62 -10.63 16.32
C LYS A 32 -19.96 -9.17 15.97
N PHE A 33 -19.73 -8.76 14.71
CA PHE A 33 -19.95 -7.40 14.25
C PHE A 33 -21.00 -7.31 13.15
N ILE A 34 -21.65 -6.15 13.04
CA ILE A 34 -22.48 -5.77 11.90
C ILE A 34 -21.84 -4.58 11.23
N ILE A 35 -21.42 -4.75 9.98
CA ILE A 35 -20.73 -3.73 9.19
C ILE A 35 -21.73 -3.04 8.25
N GLN A 36 -21.80 -1.70 8.29
CA GLN A 36 -22.73 -0.93 7.46
C GLN A 36 -22.08 0.31 6.85
N VAL A 37 -22.06 0.38 5.52
CA VAL A 37 -21.69 1.62 4.83
C VAL A 37 -22.88 2.57 4.84
N LYS A 38 -22.68 3.80 5.30
CA LYS A 38 -23.69 4.86 5.35
C LYS A 38 -23.10 6.15 4.79
N LYS A 39 -23.67 6.64 3.69
CA LYS A 39 -23.22 7.90 3.08
C LYS A 39 -23.36 9.05 4.06
N GLY A 40 -22.40 9.97 4.02
CA GLY A 40 -22.35 11.21 4.79
C GLY A 40 -21.41 12.20 4.12
N GLN A 41 -21.50 13.47 4.51
CA GLN A 41 -20.70 14.55 3.90
C GLN A 41 -19.27 14.60 4.44
N SER A 42 -19.07 14.33 5.73
CA SER A 42 -17.76 14.21 6.38
C SER A 42 -17.35 12.74 6.54
N ASP A 43 -16.06 12.50 6.69
CA ASP A 43 -15.53 11.18 7.05
C ASP A 43 -15.87 10.88 8.52
N PHE A 44 -16.51 9.74 8.76
CA PHE A 44 -16.99 9.38 10.09
C PHE A 44 -17.01 7.88 10.33
N PHE A 45 -17.01 7.51 11.61
CA PHE A 45 -17.52 6.22 12.06
C PHE A 45 -18.54 6.37 13.18
N GLU A 46 -19.45 5.39 13.27
CA GLU A 46 -20.41 5.25 14.36
C GLU A 46 -20.28 3.87 14.99
N LEU A 47 -20.37 3.80 16.32
CA LEU A 47 -20.49 2.57 17.09
C LEU A 47 -21.87 2.53 17.74
N ASP A 48 -22.51 1.38 17.68
CA ASP A 48 -23.87 1.15 18.17
C ASP A 48 -24.04 -0.34 18.52
N GLN A 49 -25.19 -0.74 19.06
CA GLN A 49 -25.46 -2.10 19.52
C GLN A 49 -26.74 -2.65 18.87
N LYS A 50 -26.69 -3.91 18.42
CA LYS A 50 -27.88 -4.65 17.99
C LYS A 50 -27.84 -6.06 18.54
N GLY A 51 -28.66 -6.32 19.56
CA GLY A 51 -28.65 -7.60 20.28
C GLY A 51 -27.29 -7.82 20.95
N ASP A 52 -26.64 -8.92 20.61
CA ASP A 52 -25.29 -9.30 21.06
C ASP A 52 -24.16 -8.75 20.17
N LYS A 53 -24.48 -8.11 19.04
CA LYS A 53 -23.49 -7.64 18.07
C LYS A 53 -23.21 -6.15 18.17
N VAL A 54 -21.95 -5.79 18.00
CA VAL A 54 -21.51 -4.40 17.82
C VAL A 54 -21.75 -3.99 16.38
N VAL A 55 -22.45 -2.88 16.18
CA VAL A 55 -22.69 -2.29 14.86
C VAL A 55 -21.66 -1.20 14.62
N ILE A 56 -20.95 -1.29 13.50
CA ILE A 56 -20.00 -0.26 13.07
C ILE A 56 -20.46 0.30 11.74
N ARG A 57 -20.63 1.63 11.69
CA ARG A 57 -21.00 2.36 10.48
C ARG A 57 -19.91 3.34 10.08
N GLY A 58 -19.85 3.65 8.80
CA GLY A 58 -18.98 4.69 8.26
C GLY A 58 -19.28 4.94 6.79
N ASN A 59 -18.78 6.05 6.25
CA ASN A 59 -19.02 6.43 4.85
C ASN A 59 -18.16 5.67 3.83
N ASN A 60 -17.08 5.01 4.28
CA ASN A 60 -16.28 4.05 3.53
C ASN A 60 -15.69 2.97 4.47
N TYR A 61 -14.97 1.99 3.93
CA TYR A 61 -14.44 0.88 4.73
C TYR A 61 -13.20 1.24 5.56
N VAL A 62 -12.38 2.20 5.15
CA VAL A 62 -11.30 2.76 5.99
C VAL A 62 -11.87 3.33 7.29
N ASN A 63 -12.96 4.09 7.21
CA ASN A 63 -13.54 4.71 8.40
C ASN A 63 -14.24 3.67 9.29
N ILE A 64 -14.85 2.64 8.71
CA ILE A 64 -15.37 1.50 9.48
C ILE A 64 -14.22 0.75 10.18
N ALA A 65 -13.10 0.50 9.51
CA ALA A 65 -11.93 -0.14 10.13
C ALA A 65 -11.33 0.73 11.26
N THR A 66 -11.34 2.05 11.10
CA THR A 66 -10.96 3.00 12.17
C THR A 66 -11.90 2.88 13.36
N GLY A 67 -13.21 2.76 13.13
CA GLY A 67 -14.21 2.52 14.17
C GLY A 67 -14.00 1.17 14.88
N LEU A 68 -13.61 0.13 14.15
CA LEU A 68 -13.21 -1.16 14.73
C LEU A 68 -12.00 -0.99 15.66
N ASN A 69 -10.94 -0.32 15.20
CA ASN A 69 -9.76 -0.05 16.04
C ASN A 69 -10.13 0.73 17.31
N TRP A 70 -11.00 1.74 17.18
CA TRP A 70 -11.51 2.52 18.30
C TRP A 70 -12.27 1.65 19.30
N TYR A 71 -13.18 0.80 18.82
CA TYR A 71 -13.92 -0.13 19.67
C TYR A 71 -12.98 -1.10 20.41
N LEU A 72 -12.05 -1.73 19.68
CA LEU A 72 -11.08 -2.66 20.28
C LEU A 72 -10.28 -1.98 21.41
N LYS A 73 -9.80 -0.75 21.17
CA LYS A 73 -9.02 0.01 22.15
C LYS A 73 -9.84 0.43 23.38
N TYR A 74 -11.00 1.05 23.19
CA TYR A 74 -11.70 1.74 24.27
C TYR A 74 -12.80 0.93 24.94
N TYR A 75 -13.32 -0.12 24.29
CA TYR A 75 -14.34 -1.01 24.87
C TYR A 75 -13.75 -2.37 25.23
N ALA A 76 -12.96 -2.97 24.34
CA ALA A 76 -12.43 -4.32 24.55
C ALA A 76 -11.08 -4.37 25.26
N GLY A 77 -10.40 -3.23 25.45
CA GLY A 77 -9.06 -3.17 26.04
C GLY A 77 -7.99 -3.88 25.20
N ILE A 78 -8.23 -4.03 23.89
CA ILE A 78 -7.34 -4.70 22.94
C ILE A 78 -6.53 -3.66 22.19
N HIS A 79 -5.21 -3.84 22.18
CA HIS A 79 -4.29 -3.01 21.41
C HIS A 79 -3.67 -3.83 20.28
N LEU A 80 -3.89 -3.39 19.04
CA LEU A 80 -3.17 -3.88 17.87
C LEU A 80 -1.97 -2.97 17.61
N SER A 81 -0.82 -3.57 17.34
CA SER A 81 0.43 -2.86 17.08
C SER A 81 1.00 -3.27 15.72
N TRP A 82 1.97 -2.50 15.22
CA TRP A 82 2.62 -2.77 13.93
C TRP A 82 3.24 -4.18 13.85
N ASN A 83 3.74 -4.69 14.98
CA ASN A 83 4.30 -6.05 15.09
C ASN A 83 3.32 -7.09 15.64
N GLY A 84 2.06 -6.71 15.89
CA GLY A 84 1.04 -7.54 16.52
C GLY A 84 -0.35 -7.16 16.06
N MET A 85 -0.76 -7.73 14.92
CA MET A 85 -2.04 -7.46 14.24
C MET A 85 -3.14 -8.49 14.58
N THR A 86 -2.88 -9.41 15.52
CA THR A 86 -3.84 -10.42 15.98
C THR A 86 -4.19 -10.21 17.44
N ALA A 87 -5.38 -10.65 17.83
CA ALA A 87 -5.83 -10.64 19.22
C ALA A 87 -6.88 -11.73 19.42
N LYS A 88 -7.12 -12.16 20.66
CA LYS A 88 -8.26 -13.03 20.98
C LYS A 88 -9.41 -12.18 21.49
N LEU A 89 -10.52 -12.11 20.74
CA LEU A 89 -11.69 -11.35 21.18
C LEU A 89 -12.49 -12.18 22.20
N PRO A 90 -13.06 -11.55 23.24
CA PRO A 90 -13.90 -12.27 24.21
C PRO A 90 -15.13 -12.87 23.53
N GLU A 91 -15.66 -13.97 24.08
CA GLU A 91 -16.86 -14.62 23.55
C GLU A 91 -18.05 -13.65 23.51
N SER A 92 -18.22 -12.86 24.57
CA SER A 92 -19.15 -11.74 24.63
C SER A 92 -18.40 -10.42 24.54
N LEU A 93 -18.75 -9.61 23.55
CA LEU A 93 -18.18 -8.29 23.33
C LEU A 93 -18.73 -7.27 24.34
N PRO A 94 -17.88 -6.40 24.93
CA PRO A 94 -18.34 -5.27 25.74
C PRO A 94 -19.36 -4.40 25.00
N LYS A 95 -20.54 -4.20 25.59
CA LYS A 95 -21.66 -3.54 24.90
C LYS A 95 -21.40 -2.06 24.67
N VAL A 96 -21.82 -1.56 23.51
CA VAL A 96 -21.92 -0.12 23.23
C VAL A 96 -23.29 0.38 23.72
N SER A 97 -23.38 0.77 24.99
CA SER A 97 -24.66 1.16 25.63
C SER A 97 -25.20 2.51 25.14
N THR A 98 -24.32 3.41 24.73
CA THR A 98 -24.66 4.72 24.16
C THR A 98 -23.99 4.84 22.79
N PRO A 99 -24.74 5.16 21.72
CA PRO A 99 -24.15 5.32 20.40
C PRO A 99 -23.02 6.36 20.41
N VAL A 100 -21.90 6.03 19.75
CA VAL A 100 -20.75 6.91 19.59
C VAL A 100 -20.65 7.32 18.13
N ARG A 101 -20.43 8.59 17.86
CA ARG A 101 -20.08 9.10 16.53
C ARG A 101 -18.78 9.88 16.63
N LYS A 102 -17.84 9.61 15.72
CA LYS A 102 -16.58 10.35 15.58
C LYS A 102 -16.44 10.78 14.13
N GLU A 103 -16.02 12.01 13.93
CA GLU A 103 -15.85 12.63 12.62
C GLU A 103 -14.46 13.23 12.50
N THR A 104 -14.01 13.42 11.26
CA THR A 104 -12.82 14.20 10.94
C THR A 104 -13.10 15.13 9.77
N ASN A 105 -12.52 16.33 9.82
CA ASN A 105 -12.47 17.26 8.69
C ASN A 105 -11.23 17.05 7.80
N LEU A 106 -10.35 16.11 8.16
CA LEU A 106 -9.19 15.74 7.35
C LEU A 106 -9.64 14.88 6.18
N SER A 107 -9.75 15.49 5.01
CA SER A 107 -10.07 14.79 3.76
C SER A 107 -8.99 13.77 3.37
N LEU A 108 -7.72 14.06 3.70
CA LEU A 108 -6.57 13.25 3.36
C LEU A 108 -5.78 12.90 4.63
N ARG A 109 -5.47 11.62 4.80
CA ARG A 109 -4.57 11.09 5.83
C ARG A 109 -3.50 10.28 5.11
N TYR A 110 -2.37 10.94 4.92
CA TYR A 110 -1.26 10.48 4.11
C TYR A 110 -0.36 9.51 4.89
N ASP A 111 0.25 8.57 4.17
CA ASP A 111 1.26 7.67 4.73
C ASP A 111 2.44 7.46 3.76
N PHE A 112 3.57 7.13 4.39
CA PHE A 112 4.88 6.81 3.84
C PHE A 112 5.74 7.97 3.30
N ASN A 113 7.05 7.73 3.36
CA ASN A 113 8.06 8.49 2.65
C ASN A 113 8.70 7.55 1.61
N TYR A 114 9.30 8.09 0.54
CA TYR A 114 10.12 7.28 -0.39
C TYR A 114 11.15 6.44 0.38
N CYS A 115 11.82 7.03 1.37
CA CYS A 115 12.81 6.34 2.19
C CYS A 115 12.25 5.09 2.92
N THR A 116 10.96 5.08 3.30
CA THR A 116 10.32 3.93 3.95
C THR A 116 10.37 2.69 3.04
N TYR A 117 10.27 2.88 1.72
CA TYR A 117 10.34 1.79 0.75
C TYR A 117 11.70 1.10 0.69
N SER A 118 12.78 1.82 1.02
CA SER A 118 14.13 1.24 1.04
C SER A 118 14.55 0.78 2.43
N TYR A 119 14.27 1.57 3.47
CA TYR A 119 14.70 1.24 4.83
C TYR A 119 13.85 0.20 5.54
N THR A 120 12.58 0.08 5.16
CA THR A 120 11.62 -0.78 5.86
C THR A 120 11.02 -1.83 4.94
N MET A 121 10.67 -1.48 3.70
CA MET A 121 9.81 -2.31 2.86
C MET A 121 10.54 -3.01 1.69
N ALA A 122 11.85 -2.81 1.54
CA ALA A 122 12.61 -3.25 0.36
C ALA A 122 12.45 -4.74 0.03
N PHE A 123 12.19 -5.55 1.03
CA PHE A 123 12.09 -7.01 0.92
C PHE A 123 10.75 -7.56 1.42
N TRP A 124 9.72 -6.71 1.53
CA TRP A 124 8.39 -7.17 1.93
C TRP A 124 7.73 -8.00 0.84
N ASP A 125 7.14 -9.11 1.28
CA ASP A 125 6.26 -9.92 0.46
C ASP A 125 4.79 -9.46 0.60
N TRP A 126 3.89 -10.21 -0.04
CA TRP A 126 2.46 -9.94 0.05
C TRP A 126 1.91 -10.07 1.47
N GLU A 127 2.35 -11.06 2.24
CA GLU A 127 1.82 -11.29 3.59
C GLU A 127 2.13 -10.12 4.52
N ARG A 128 3.31 -9.52 4.38
CA ARG A 128 3.67 -8.31 5.12
C ARG A 128 2.91 -7.08 4.62
N TRP A 129 2.74 -6.92 3.30
CA TRP A 129 1.95 -5.83 2.73
C TRP A 129 0.47 -5.90 3.12
N GLU A 130 -0.11 -7.10 3.18
CA GLU A 130 -1.50 -7.28 3.61
C GLU A 130 -1.71 -6.75 5.04
N LYS A 131 -0.80 -7.07 5.95
CA LYS A 131 -0.81 -6.54 7.32
C LYS A 131 -0.65 -5.03 7.36
N GLU A 132 0.19 -4.45 6.50
CA GLU A 132 0.36 -3.00 6.44
C GLU A 132 -0.92 -2.30 5.96
N ILE A 133 -1.60 -2.83 4.96
CA ILE A 133 -2.83 -2.22 4.44
C ILE A 133 -3.96 -2.31 5.45
N ASP A 134 -4.02 -3.41 6.20
CA ASP A 134 -4.92 -3.53 7.35
C ASP A 134 -4.60 -2.52 8.45
N TRP A 135 -3.31 -2.34 8.76
CA TRP A 135 -2.85 -1.36 9.74
C TRP A 135 -3.20 0.07 9.30
N MET A 136 -2.98 0.41 8.02
CA MET A 136 -3.39 1.68 7.41
C MET A 136 -4.91 1.91 7.60
N ALA A 137 -5.74 0.92 7.27
CA ALA A 137 -7.20 1.04 7.40
C ALA A 137 -7.64 1.23 8.86
N LEU A 138 -7.05 0.50 9.82
CA LEU A 138 -7.32 0.65 11.25
C LEU A 138 -6.93 2.04 11.80
N HIS A 139 -5.98 2.72 11.14
CA HIS A 139 -5.50 4.06 11.52
C HIS A 139 -6.07 5.17 10.64
N GLY A 140 -7.05 4.87 9.79
CA GLY A 140 -7.76 5.85 8.98
C GLY A 140 -6.96 6.39 7.79
N ILE A 141 -5.83 5.80 7.43
CA ILE A 141 -5.03 6.21 6.27
C ILE A 141 -5.83 5.96 4.99
N ASN A 142 -5.91 6.98 4.13
CA ASN A 142 -6.62 6.91 2.86
C ASN A 142 -5.80 7.39 1.65
N LEU A 143 -4.58 7.90 1.86
CA LEU A 143 -3.75 8.44 0.80
C LEU A 143 -2.27 8.01 0.95
N PRO A 144 -1.91 6.72 0.85
CA PRO A 144 -0.52 6.29 0.95
C PRO A 144 0.23 6.54 -0.38
N LEU A 145 1.53 6.81 -0.30
CA LEU A 145 2.42 6.64 -1.46
C LEU A 145 2.36 5.18 -1.96
N ALA A 146 2.50 4.94 -3.27
CA ALA A 146 2.52 3.60 -3.84
C ALA A 146 3.55 3.48 -4.98
N VAL A 147 4.80 3.16 -4.62
CA VAL A 147 5.93 3.11 -5.57
C VAL A 147 6.47 1.69 -5.85
N VAL A 148 5.86 0.64 -5.30
CA VAL A 148 6.23 -0.76 -5.62
C VAL A 148 6.11 -0.99 -7.13
N GLY A 149 7.19 -1.48 -7.75
CA GLY A 149 7.22 -1.77 -9.20
C GLY A 149 7.37 -0.52 -10.08
N GLN A 150 7.70 0.65 -9.54
CA GLN A 150 8.04 1.85 -10.32
C GLN A 150 9.15 1.55 -11.35
N GLU A 151 10.16 0.79 -10.93
CA GLU A 151 11.27 0.33 -11.76
C GLU A 151 10.83 -0.55 -12.95
N CYS A 152 9.70 -1.24 -12.87
CA CYS A 152 9.14 -1.99 -13.99
C CYS A 152 8.65 -1.04 -15.09
N VAL A 153 8.02 0.07 -14.71
CA VAL A 153 7.58 1.11 -15.65
C VAL A 153 8.79 1.78 -16.31
N TRP A 154 9.83 2.06 -15.54
CA TRP A 154 11.09 2.62 -16.05
C TRP A 154 11.82 1.67 -16.99
N LYS A 155 11.96 0.39 -16.64
CA LYS A 155 12.53 -0.64 -17.52
C LYS A 155 11.80 -0.64 -18.87
N ASN A 156 10.48 -0.72 -18.86
CA ASN A 156 9.67 -0.75 -20.09
C ASN A 156 9.80 0.54 -20.92
N MET A 157 9.91 1.70 -20.26
CA MET A 157 10.09 2.99 -20.92
C MET A 157 11.48 3.07 -21.57
N LEU A 158 12.54 2.71 -20.85
CA LEU A 158 13.91 2.74 -21.36
C LEU A 158 14.12 1.75 -22.52
N GLU A 159 13.52 0.56 -22.45
CA GLU A 159 13.51 -0.40 -23.57
C GLU A 159 12.90 0.22 -24.83
N LYS A 160 11.79 0.95 -24.70
CA LYS A 160 11.14 1.66 -25.83
C LYS A 160 11.98 2.82 -26.36
N LEU A 161 12.81 3.44 -25.52
CA LEU A 161 13.75 4.48 -25.93
C LEU A 161 15.06 3.91 -26.53
N GLY A 162 15.20 2.59 -26.64
CA GLY A 162 16.37 1.95 -27.27
C GLY A 162 17.55 1.75 -26.34
N TYR A 163 17.35 1.80 -25.02
CA TYR A 163 18.34 1.34 -24.06
C TYR A 163 18.39 -0.18 -24.04
N SER A 164 19.60 -0.73 -24.09
CA SER A 164 19.88 -2.15 -23.93
C SER A 164 19.71 -2.59 -22.48
N LYS A 165 19.58 -3.90 -22.25
CA LYS A 165 19.50 -4.48 -20.90
C LYS A 165 20.68 -4.07 -20.02
N GLU A 166 21.89 -4.01 -20.58
CA GLU A 166 23.09 -3.61 -19.82
C GLU A 166 23.02 -2.13 -19.39
N GLU A 167 22.56 -1.24 -20.28
CA GLU A 167 22.42 0.19 -19.95
C GLU A 167 21.31 0.41 -18.90
N ILE A 168 20.17 -0.29 -19.00
CA ILE A 168 19.10 -0.25 -18.00
C ILE A 168 19.62 -0.73 -16.63
N ASN A 169 20.41 -1.80 -16.62
CA ASN A 169 21.01 -2.37 -15.41
C ASN A 169 22.01 -1.42 -14.73
N LYS A 170 22.64 -0.51 -15.49
CA LYS A 170 23.50 0.55 -14.95
C LYS A 170 22.71 1.74 -14.41
N PHE A 171 21.45 1.91 -14.84
CA PHE A 171 20.60 3.02 -14.45
C PHE A 171 19.73 2.71 -13.22
N ILE A 172 18.97 1.61 -13.26
CA ILE A 172 18.02 1.25 -12.19
C ILE A 172 18.81 0.72 -10.99
N ALA A 173 18.60 1.33 -9.82
CA ALA A 173 19.24 0.90 -8.58
C ALA A 173 18.73 -0.45 -8.07
N GLY A 174 19.50 -1.07 -7.18
CA GLY A 174 19.10 -2.29 -6.47
C GLY A 174 17.96 -2.04 -5.46
N PRO A 175 17.30 -3.10 -4.96
CA PRO A 175 16.05 -2.99 -4.22
C PRO A 175 16.14 -2.12 -2.96
N ALA A 176 17.26 -2.21 -2.24
CA ALA A 176 17.50 -1.44 -1.03
C ALA A 176 17.78 0.05 -1.28
N PHE A 177 17.90 0.49 -2.53
CA PHE A 177 18.27 1.86 -2.90
C PHE A 177 17.27 2.56 -3.83
N LEU A 178 16.15 1.90 -4.15
CA LEU A 178 15.11 2.43 -5.04
C LEU A 178 14.52 3.76 -4.58
N ALA A 179 14.51 4.06 -3.28
CA ALA A 179 14.04 5.36 -2.77
C ALA A 179 14.87 6.53 -3.33
N TRP A 180 16.20 6.46 -3.20
CA TRP A 180 17.10 7.53 -3.68
C TRP A 180 17.15 7.58 -5.20
N TRP A 181 17.05 6.43 -5.86
CA TRP A 181 16.90 6.38 -7.31
C TRP A 181 15.61 7.08 -7.77
N ALA A 182 14.46 6.77 -7.16
CA ALA A 182 13.18 7.39 -7.49
C ALA A 182 13.14 8.91 -7.19
N MET A 183 13.93 9.37 -6.23
CA MET A 183 14.13 10.79 -5.90
C MET A 183 15.25 11.46 -6.72
N ASN A 184 15.72 10.80 -7.79
CA ASN A 184 16.73 11.31 -8.71
C ASN A 184 18.07 11.65 -8.01
N ASN A 185 18.56 10.79 -7.12
CA ASN A 185 19.78 11.02 -6.34
C ASN A 185 20.95 10.09 -6.70
N LEU A 186 20.67 8.90 -7.24
CA LEU A 186 21.71 7.95 -7.65
C LEU A 186 21.23 7.07 -8.81
N GLU A 187 22.18 6.46 -9.51
CA GLU A 187 21.93 5.44 -10.54
C GLU A 187 22.63 4.12 -10.17
N GLY A 188 22.00 3.00 -10.53
CA GLY A 188 22.60 1.66 -10.61
C GLY A 188 23.04 1.01 -9.29
N TRP A 189 23.23 1.78 -8.21
CA TRP A 189 23.84 1.29 -6.99
C TRP A 189 23.06 0.14 -6.35
N GLY A 190 23.77 -0.93 -5.98
CA GLY A 190 23.19 -2.17 -5.44
C GLY A 190 22.51 -3.07 -6.47
N GLY A 191 22.47 -2.69 -7.75
CA GLY A 191 22.00 -3.52 -8.85
C GLY A 191 23.08 -4.47 -9.40
N PRO A 192 22.79 -5.17 -10.52
CA PRO A 192 21.54 -5.13 -11.29
C PRO A 192 20.44 -6.02 -10.68
N ASN A 193 19.18 -5.66 -10.95
CA ASN A 193 18.04 -6.48 -10.55
C ASN A 193 17.84 -7.65 -11.53
N PRO A 194 17.58 -8.89 -11.05
CA PRO A 194 17.26 -10.02 -11.93
C PRO A 194 15.88 -9.85 -12.59
N ASP A 195 15.62 -10.49 -13.73
CA ASP A 195 14.31 -10.40 -14.42
C ASP A 195 13.13 -10.87 -13.54
N SER A 196 13.40 -11.80 -12.62
CA SER A 196 12.43 -12.27 -11.62
C SER A 196 11.97 -11.16 -10.67
N TRP A 197 12.83 -10.18 -10.36
CA TRP A 197 12.49 -9.04 -9.53
C TRP A 197 11.35 -8.23 -10.15
N TYR A 198 11.51 -7.79 -11.40
CA TYR A 198 10.50 -6.99 -12.10
C TYR A 198 9.15 -7.71 -12.20
N THR A 199 9.19 -9.03 -12.48
CA THR A 199 7.98 -9.87 -12.55
C THR A 199 7.27 -9.94 -11.19
N GLN A 200 8.02 -10.11 -10.10
CA GLN A 200 7.47 -10.18 -8.75
C GLN A 200 6.92 -8.83 -8.29
N GLN A 201 7.63 -7.73 -8.54
CA GLN A 201 7.20 -6.38 -8.13
C GLN A 201 5.94 -5.92 -8.86
N GLU A 202 5.82 -6.22 -10.17
CA GLU A 202 4.58 -5.94 -10.91
C GLU A 202 3.39 -6.71 -10.33
N ALA A 203 3.56 -8.01 -10.06
CA ALA A 203 2.52 -8.84 -9.49
C ALA A 203 2.13 -8.39 -8.06
N LEU A 204 3.12 -8.02 -7.26
CA LEU A 204 2.94 -7.52 -5.89
C LEU A 204 2.15 -6.21 -5.90
N GLN A 205 2.55 -5.24 -6.73
CA GLN A 205 1.87 -3.95 -6.81
C GLN A 205 0.40 -4.11 -7.23
N LYS A 206 0.09 -5.01 -8.17
CA LYS A 206 -1.30 -5.31 -8.55
C LYS A 206 -2.12 -5.83 -7.35
N LYS A 207 -1.55 -6.66 -6.49
CA LYS A 207 -2.22 -7.14 -5.26
C LYS A 207 -2.43 -6.01 -4.24
N ILE A 208 -1.41 -5.18 -4.01
CA ILE A 208 -1.46 -4.02 -3.12
C ILE A 208 -2.60 -3.07 -3.54
N LEU A 209 -2.60 -2.66 -4.81
CA LEU A 209 -3.61 -1.74 -5.34
C LEU A 209 -5.02 -2.32 -5.32
N LYS A 210 -5.16 -3.65 -5.49
CA LYS A 210 -6.46 -4.32 -5.34
C LYS A 210 -6.98 -4.18 -3.91
N ARG A 211 -6.16 -4.50 -2.90
CA ARG A 211 -6.57 -4.42 -1.49
C ARG A 211 -6.81 -2.98 -1.01
N MET A 212 -6.00 -2.01 -1.46
CA MET A 212 -6.26 -0.59 -1.19
C MET A 212 -7.64 -0.17 -1.71
N ARG A 213 -7.99 -0.53 -2.95
CA ARG A 213 -9.30 -0.24 -3.54
C ARG A 213 -10.46 -0.91 -2.81
N GLU A 214 -10.28 -2.13 -2.31
CA GLU A 214 -11.30 -2.80 -1.49
C GLU A 214 -11.68 -1.93 -0.28
N TYR A 215 -10.71 -1.30 0.39
CA TYR A 215 -10.97 -0.39 1.52
C TYR A 215 -11.47 1.02 1.13
N GLY A 216 -11.25 1.44 -0.13
CA GLY A 216 -11.43 2.83 -0.55
C GLY A 216 -10.23 3.73 -0.26
N ILE A 217 -9.03 3.13 -0.19
CA ILE A 217 -7.76 3.85 -0.11
C ILE A 217 -7.34 4.28 -1.52
N GLU A 218 -6.95 5.54 -1.68
CA GLU A 218 -6.53 6.14 -2.95
C GLU A 218 -5.01 6.35 -2.96
N PRO A 219 -4.23 5.48 -3.62
CA PRO A 219 -2.78 5.56 -3.60
C PRO A 219 -2.23 6.70 -4.47
N VAL A 220 -1.12 7.30 -4.05
CA VAL A 220 -0.35 8.29 -4.82
C VAL A 220 0.68 7.56 -5.68
N PHE A 221 0.56 7.70 -7.00
CA PHE A 221 1.54 7.16 -7.95
C PHE A 221 2.67 8.17 -8.26
N PRO A 222 3.87 7.68 -8.62
CA PRO A 222 4.94 8.54 -9.12
C PRO A 222 4.51 9.29 -10.39
N GLY A 223 4.73 10.60 -10.41
CA GLY A 223 4.70 11.39 -11.63
C GLY A 223 6.05 11.38 -12.36
N TYR A 224 6.08 11.84 -13.61
CA TYR A 224 7.33 12.10 -14.32
C TYR A 224 7.74 13.56 -14.13
N SER A 225 8.98 13.79 -13.68
CA SER A 225 9.52 15.12 -13.34
C SER A 225 10.78 15.47 -14.14
N GLY A 226 10.99 14.85 -15.30
CA GLY A 226 12.12 15.12 -16.18
C GLY A 226 13.39 14.30 -15.90
N MET A 227 13.37 13.36 -14.95
CA MET A 227 14.49 12.45 -14.74
C MET A 227 14.78 11.64 -16.02
N VAL A 228 16.05 11.52 -16.41
CA VAL A 228 16.51 10.63 -17.49
C VAL A 228 17.90 10.09 -17.14
N PRO A 229 18.37 8.97 -17.72
CA PRO A 229 19.73 8.49 -17.48
C PRO A 229 20.78 9.57 -17.72
N HIS A 230 21.87 9.57 -16.95
CA HIS A 230 22.91 10.58 -17.01
C HIS A 230 23.54 10.75 -18.42
N ASP A 231 23.44 9.72 -19.28
CA ASP A 231 23.97 9.68 -20.63
C ASP A 231 22.95 10.05 -21.72
N ALA A 232 21.74 10.48 -21.35
CA ALA A 232 20.63 10.70 -22.27
C ALA A 232 20.91 11.78 -23.34
N ASN A 233 21.80 12.74 -23.08
CA ASN A 233 22.27 13.66 -24.11
C ASN A 233 23.04 12.96 -25.23
N LYS A 234 23.90 12.00 -24.89
CA LYS A 234 24.69 11.24 -25.86
C LYS A 234 23.86 10.15 -26.52
N LYS A 235 23.04 9.43 -25.74
CA LYS A 235 22.24 8.30 -26.20
C LYS A 235 21.04 8.74 -27.03
N LEU A 236 20.33 9.77 -26.59
CA LEU A 236 19.05 10.20 -27.17
C LEU A 236 19.12 11.60 -27.80
N GLY A 237 20.24 12.32 -27.69
CA GLY A 237 20.34 13.71 -28.16
C GLY A 237 19.51 14.69 -27.34
N LEU A 238 19.12 14.35 -26.10
CA LEU A 238 18.26 15.20 -25.26
C LEU A 238 19.05 16.39 -24.69
N ASN A 239 18.38 17.52 -24.59
CA ASN A 239 18.85 18.72 -23.93
C ASN A 239 18.58 18.60 -22.42
N VAL A 240 19.62 18.22 -21.68
CA VAL A 240 19.54 17.89 -20.26
C VAL A 240 20.50 18.76 -19.45
N THR A 241 20.25 18.88 -18.16
CA THR A 241 21.23 19.41 -17.21
C THR A 241 22.45 18.50 -17.13
N GLU A 242 23.64 19.06 -16.94
CA GLU A 242 24.82 18.26 -16.60
C GLU A 242 24.60 17.51 -15.26
N PRO A 243 24.81 16.18 -15.21
CA PRO A 243 24.64 15.38 -14.00
C PRO A 243 25.55 15.85 -12.85
N ALA A 244 24.94 16.24 -11.73
CA ALA A 244 25.66 16.56 -10.50
C ALA A 244 25.87 15.32 -9.62
N LEU A 245 26.71 15.44 -8.59
CA LEU A 245 26.85 14.41 -7.57
C LEU A 245 25.89 14.64 -6.40
N TRP A 246 25.40 13.55 -5.81
CA TRP A 246 24.74 13.54 -4.51
C TRP A 246 25.46 12.53 -3.61
N ASN A 247 26.08 13.01 -2.53
CA ASN A 247 26.87 12.17 -1.62
C ASN A 247 27.90 11.25 -2.33
N GLY A 248 28.51 11.76 -3.40
CA GLY A 248 29.49 11.01 -4.20
C GLY A 248 28.90 10.09 -5.28
N PHE A 249 27.57 9.95 -5.37
CA PHE A 249 26.90 9.21 -6.43
C PHE A 249 26.53 10.12 -7.60
N THR A 250 26.70 9.62 -8.82
CA THR A 250 26.18 10.27 -10.03
C THR A 250 24.65 10.30 -9.98
N ARG A 251 24.07 11.50 -10.03
CA ARG A 251 22.63 11.67 -10.20
C ARG A 251 22.24 11.40 -11.65
N PRO A 252 21.02 10.93 -11.91
CA PRO A 252 20.43 11.07 -13.23
C PRO A 252 20.37 12.53 -13.69
N ALA A 253 20.29 12.72 -15.01
CA ALA A 253 20.13 14.05 -15.59
C ALA A 253 18.66 14.52 -15.49
N PHE A 254 18.44 15.82 -15.63
CA PHE A 254 17.10 16.40 -15.81
C PHE A 254 16.94 16.90 -17.24
N LEU A 255 15.90 16.43 -17.93
CA LEU A 255 15.42 17.00 -19.18
C LEU A 255 15.02 18.46 -18.95
N LEU A 256 15.56 19.37 -19.76
CA LEU A 256 15.21 20.77 -19.66
C LEU A 256 13.76 20.99 -20.17
N PRO A 257 12.95 21.84 -19.50
CA PRO A 257 11.60 22.17 -19.98
C PRO A 257 11.56 22.83 -21.37
N THR A 258 12.72 23.26 -21.88
CA THR A 258 12.90 23.85 -23.21
C THR A 258 13.41 22.86 -24.25
N ASP A 259 13.57 21.58 -23.91
CA ASP A 259 13.76 20.55 -24.92
C ASP A 259 12.53 20.52 -25.84
N SER A 260 12.79 20.39 -27.14
CA SER A 260 11.75 20.42 -28.17
C SER A 260 10.89 19.14 -28.24
N ARG A 261 11.28 18.07 -27.53
CA ARG A 261 10.62 16.75 -27.54
C ARG A 261 9.86 16.47 -26.26
#